data_AF-A0A941YE15-F1
#
_entry.id   AF-A0A941YE15-F1
#
_cell.length_a   1.000
_cell.length_b   1.000
_cell.length_c   1.000
_cell.angle_alpha   90.00
_cell.angle_beta   90.00
_cell.angle_gamma   90.00
#
_symmetry.space_group_name_H-M   'P 1'
#
loop_
_entity.id
_entity.type
_entity.pdbx_description
1 polymer ?
#
loop_
_entity_poly.entity_id
_entity_poly.type
_entity_poly.pdbx_seq_one_letter_code
_entity_poly.pdbx_strand_id
1 'polypeptide(L)'
;MIIVSAFGVSMALAQGGQGGGGRGQRGGGFGQRGGGNFNYELNLLNRSDVQKDLGLTNDQKTKVEDYIEKNRPQRGQGGGGGQRGAGGGNGGGGGQGGGQRGQGGGQRGQGGQMTEEMMKAMAERREKTRKDLLEIISDAQLKRVDEIHLQLQGNMAIMEPDVQKALGLSSDQTDKIKDLQTKQGEANRALFQKVRDQEISREDMQAAFQKNNDTMKSELGKILTSDQAAKLKAMQGKPFTADEDGGI
;
A
#
# COMPACT_ATOMS: atom_id res chain seq x y z
N MET A 1 22.46 -15.98 -13.31
CA MET A 1 22.84 -15.64 -11.93
C MET A 1 23.54 -14.29 -11.97
N ILE A 2 22.81 -13.21 -11.68
CA ILE A 2 23.33 -11.84 -11.53
C ILE A 2 22.91 -11.46 -10.10
N ILE A 3 23.69 -11.84 -9.09
CA ILE A 3 24.66 -10.98 -8.41
C ILE A 3 24.06 -9.60 -8.12
N VAL A 4 23.23 -9.52 -7.08
CA VAL A 4 23.08 -8.29 -6.29
C VAL A 4 24.11 -8.40 -5.17
N SER A 5 25.37 -8.21 -5.54
CA SER A 5 26.45 -8.03 -4.57
C SER A 5 26.31 -6.66 -3.94
N ALA A 6 26.35 -6.67 -2.60
CA ALA A 6 26.81 -5.63 -1.71
C ALA A 6 27.24 -4.30 -2.37
N PHE A 7 26.47 -3.24 -2.14
CA PHE A 7 27.04 -1.91 -1.98
C PHE A 7 27.11 -1.62 -0.48
N GLY A 8 28.30 -1.86 0.07
CA GLY A 8 28.68 -1.34 1.38
C GLY A 8 28.82 0.17 1.31
N VAL A 9 28.12 0.86 2.21
CA VAL A 9 28.46 2.22 2.59
C VAL A 9 29.23 2.11 3.89
N SER A 10 30.55 2.25 3.80
CA SER A 10 31.41 2.52 4.95
C SER A 10 31.11 3.94 5.40
N MET A 11 30.43 4.10 6.54
CA MET A 11 30.34 5.40 7.22
C MET A 11 31.21 5.36 8.47
N ALA A 12 32.17 6.28 8.48
CA ALA A 12 33.11 6.50 9.57
C ALA A 12 32.36 6.87 10.86
N LEU A 13 32.85 6.32 11.97
CA LEU A 13 32.42 6.57 13.33
C LEU A 13 32.62 8.05 13.70
N ALA A 14 31.57 8.68 14.19
CA ALA A 14 31.69 9.84 15.07
C ALA A 14 30.87 9.55 16.35
N GLN A 15 31.60 9.35 17.45
CA GLN A 15 31.06 9.26 18.80
C GLN A 15 30.49 10.63 19.22
N GLY A 16 29.30 10.64 19.84
CA GLY A 16 28.86 11.75 20.66
C GLY A 16 27.35 11.80 20.90
N GLY A 17 26.93 11.70 22.17
CA GLY A 17 25.73 12.42 22.64
C GLY A 17 24.47 11.62 22.97
N GLN A 18 24.51 10.88 24.08
CA GLN A 18 23.56 10.95 25.19
C GLN A 18 22.14 11.54 24.97
N GLY A 19 21.13 10.69 25.19
CA GLY A 19 19.97 11.02 26.04
C GLY A 19 18.68 11.44 25.33
N GLY A 20 17.56 10.83 25.76
CA GLY A 20 16.23 11.40 25.54
C GLY A 20 15.14 10.38 25.24
N GLY A 21 14.55 9.80 26.29
CA GLY A 21 13.32 9.03 26.17
C GLY A 21 12.16 9.87 25.65
N GLY A 22 11.54 9.44 24.55
CA GLY A 22 10.39 10.07 23.94
C GLY A 22 9.26 9.08 23.70
N ARG A 23 8.31 9.05 24.64
CA ARG A 23 6.99 8.42 24.50
C ARG A 23 6.23 9.18 23.40
N GLY A 24 5.92 8.53 22.27
CA GLY A 24 5.26 9.23 21.16
C GLY A 24 4.60 8.31 20.13
N GLN A 25 3.27 8.35 20.14
CA GLN A 25 2.34 8.07 19.05
C GLN A 25 2.39 6.73 18.29
N ARG A 26 1.37 5.91 18.61
CA ARG A 26 0.30 5.52 17.66
C ARG A 26 0.81 5.08 16.28
N GLY A 27 1.33 3.84 16.23
CA GLY A 27 1.59 3.13 14.98
C GLY A 27 0.29 2.91 14.21
N GLY A 28 0.02 3.80 13.26
CA GLY A 28 -1.01 3.64 12.23
C GLY A 28 -0.36 3.95 10.90
N GLY A 29 -0.47 3.02 9.95
CA GLY A 29 -0.08 3.27 8.55
C GLY A 29 1.16 2.56 8.04
N PHE A 30 1.43 1.32 8.45
CA PHE A 30 2.44 0.47 7.79
C PHE A 30 1.89 -0.87 7.26
N GLY A 31 0.56 -0.96 7.10
CA GLY A 31 -0.11 -2.15 6.57
C GLY A 31 -0.74 -1.98 5.18
N GLN A 32 -0.53 -0.83 4.52
CA GLN A 32 -1.27 -0.45 3.31
C GLN A 32 -0.38 -0.11 2.10
N ARG A 33 0.94 -0.28 2.22
CA ARG A 33 1.92 0.18 1.21
C ARG A 33 2.72 -0.95 0.54
N GLY A 34 2.21 -2.19 0.54
CA GLY A 34 2.97 -3.34 0.03
C GLY A 34 2.17 -4.51 -0.53
N GLY A 35 0.85 -4.40 -0.67
CA GLY A 35 0.02 -5.39 -1.36
C GLY A 35 -0.86 -4.63 -2.34
N GLY A 36 -0.95 -5.11 -3.60
CA GLY A 36 -1.71 -4.47 -4.66
C GLY A 36 -3.04 -3.92 -4.13
N ASN A 37 -3.34 -2.67 -4.47
CA ASN A 37 -4.52 -2.00 -3.96
C ASN A 37 -5.77 -2.65 -4.60
N PHE A 38 -6.30 -3.71 -3.98
CA PHE A 38 -7.44 -4.48 -4.48
C PHE A 38 -8.74 -3.67 -4.61
N ASN A 39 -8.77 -2.43 -4.12
CA ASN A 39 -9.86 -1.47 -4.32
C ASN A 39 -9.31 -0.18 -4.95
N TYR A 40 -8.47 -0.29 -5.98
CA TYR A 40 -7.92 0.89 -6.65
C TYR A 40 -9.03 1.73 -7.28
N GLU A 41 -10.13 1.11 -7.74
CA GLU A 41 -11.25 1.82 -8.36
C GLU A 41 -11.81 2.88 -7.41
N LEU A 42 -12.03 2.53 -6.14
CA LEU A 42 -12.53 3.45 -5.12
C LEU A 42 -11.52 4.55 -4.76
N ASN A 43 -10.23 4.22 -4.73
CA ASN A 43 -9.20 5.21 -4.45
C ASN A 43 -9.07 6.22 -5.59
N LEU A 44 -9.13 5.77 -6.85
CA LEU A 44 -9.02 6.63 -8.02
C LEU A 44 -10.27 7.48 -8.20
N LEU A 45 -11.47 6.91 -8.05
CA LEU A 45 -12.73 7.65 -8.16
C LEU A 45 -12.90 8.73 -7.08
N ASN A 46 -12.16 8.64 -5.98
CA ASN A 46 -12.12 9.67 -4.94
C ASN A 46 -11.18 10.84 -5.26
N ARG A 47 -10.36 10.76 -6.33
CA ARG A 47 -9.41 11.82 -6.68
C ARG A 47 -10.03 12.82 -7.65
N SER A 48 -9.85 14.11 -7.38
CA SER A 48 -10.41 15.18 -8.20
C SER A 48 -9.90 15.18 -9.64
N ASP A 49 -8.61 14.91 -9.85
CA ASP A 49 -8.01 14.83 -11.20
C ASP A 49 -8.59 13.70 -12.04
N VAL A 50 -8.76 12.52 -11.43
CA VAL A 50 -9.41 11.38 -12.07
C VAL A 50 -10.87 11.68 -12.38
N GLN A 51 -11.63 12.25 -11.44
CA GLN A 51 -13.03 12.61 -11.69
C GLN A 51 -13.18 13.62 -12.85
N LYS A 52 -12.25 14.58 -12.98
CA LYS A 52 -12.20 15.52 -14.10
C LYS A 52 -11.88 14.80 -15.41
N ASP A 53 -10.85 13.94 -15.45
CA ASP A 53 -10.45 13.18 -16.66
C ASP A 53 -11.57 12.24 -17.13
N LEU A 54 -12.29 11.62 -16.20
CA LEU A 54 -13.45 10.78 -16.47
C LEU A 54 -14.71 11.56 -16.90
N GLY A 55 -14.70 12.89 -16.76
CA GLY A 55 -15.85 13.73 -17.01
C GLY A 55 -17.06 13.35 -16.15
N LEU A 56 -16.86 12.98 -14.88
CA LEU A 56 -17.98 12.60 -14.01
C LEU A 56 -18.96 13.77 -13.84
N THR A 57 -20.25 13.50 -14.01
CA THR A 57 -21.31 14.47 -13.71
C THR A 57 -21.41 14.71 -12.20
N ASN A 58 -22.08 15.80 -11.79
CA ASN A 58 -22.30 16.07 -10.36
C ASN A 58 -23.05 14.91 -9.68
N ASP A 59 -24.08 14.39 -10.32
CA ASP A 59 -24.84 13.24 -9.82
C ASP A 59 -23.97 11.99 -9.67
N GLN A 60 -23.06 11.74 -10.63
CA GLN A 60 -22.12 10.61 -10.54
C GLN A 60 -21.15 10.78 -9.39
N LYS A 61 -20.61 11.99 -9.17
CA LYS A 61 -19.71 12.29 -8.07
C LYS A 61 -20.38 12.04 -6.72
N THR A 62 -21.58 12.57 -6.50
CA THR A 62 -22.34 12.35 -5.27
C THR A 62 -22.60 10.86 -5.02
N LYS A 63 -23.03 10.11 -6.05
CA LYS A 63 -23.25 8.66 -5.91
C LYS A 63 -21.98 7.87 -5.62
N VAL A 64 -20.85 8.26 -6.23
CA VAL A 64 -19.53 7.66 -5.95
C VAL A 64 -19.13 7.94 -4.50
N GLU A 65 -19.30 9.17 -4.02
CA GLU A 65 -19.00 9.56 -2.64
C GLU A 65 -19.84 8.74 -1.64
N ASP A 66 -21.16 8.67 -1.86
CA ASP A 66 -22.08 7.86 -1.06
C ASP A 66 -21.67 6.37 -1.06
N TYR A 67 -21.30 5.84 -2.23
CA TYR A 67 -20.82 4.48 -2.35
C TYR A 67 -19.55 4.25 -1.54
N ILE A 68 -18.57 5.15 -1.64
CA ILE A 68 -17.30 5.07 -0.91
C ILE A 68 -17.56 5.17 0.60
N GLU A 69 -18.42 6.07 1.05
CA GLU A 69 -18.76 6.23 2.46
C GLU A 69 -19.42 4.96 3.03
N LYS A 70 -20.40 4.40 2.31
CA LYS A 70 -21.09 3.17 2.70
C LYS A 70 -20.18 1.95 2.71
N ASN A 71 -19.20 1.89 1.83
CA ASN A 71 -18.27 0.77 1.69
C ASN A 71 -16.92 1.01 2.41
N ARG A 72 -16.77 2.14 3.08
CA ARG A 72 -15.58 2.44 3.88
C ARG A 72 -15.50 1.37 4.95
N PRO A 73 -14.37 0.64 5.07
CA PRO A 73 -14.20 -0.28 6.18
C PRO A 73 -14.36 0.58 7.44
N GLN A 74 -15.39 0.28 8.23
CA GLN A 74 -15.68 0.97 9.47
C GLN A 74 -14.37 0.96 10.25
N ARG A 75 -13.68 2.10 10.29
CA ARG A 75 -12.42 2.22 11.02
C ARG A 75 -12.78 1.73 12.40
N GLY A 76 -12.18 0.60 12.79
CA GLY A 76 -12.56 -0.12 13.98
C GLY A 76 -12.84 0.90 15.06
N GLN A 77 -14.05 0.85 15.59
CA GLN A 77 -14.39 1.38 16.89
C GLN A 77 -13.43 0.69 17.87
N GLY A 78 -12.22 1.24 17.93
CA GLY A 78 -11.04 0.71 18.57
C GLY A 78 -10.56 1.79 19.52
N GLY A 79 -11.25 1.86 20.66
CA GLY A 79 -10.79 2.55 21.87
C GLY A 79 -10.83 4.07 21.82
N GLY A 80 -12.00 4.66 22.03
CA GLY A 80 -12.11 6.07 22.33
C GLY A 80 -13.55 6.53 22.45
N GLY A 81 -14.15 6.37 23.63
CA GLY A 81 -15.49 6.88 23.88
C GLY A 81 -16.18 6.28 25.10
N GLY A 82 -15.61 6.49 26.28
CA GLY A 82 -16.31 6.27 27.55
C GLY A 82 -16.01 7.44 28.48
N GLN A 83 -16.98 8.33 28.61
CA GLN A 83 -17.12 9.41 29.58
C GLN A 83 -15.91 10.35 29.82
N ARG A 84 -15.91 11.48 29.10
CA ARG A 84 -15.59 12.76 29.73
C ARG A 84 -16.71 13.06 30.73
N GLY A 85 -16.53 12.65 31.99
CA GLY A 85 -17.28 13.14 33.12
C GLY A 85 -16.46 14.24 33.79
N ALA A 86 -16.95 15.47 33.74
CA ALA A 86 -16.47 16.55 34.59
C ALA A 86 -16.79 16.21 36.07
N GLY A 87 -15.80 16.28 36.94
CA GLY A 87 -15.96 16.09 38.38
C GLY A 87 -14.62 16.18 39.08
N GLY A 88 -14.44 17.23 39.88
CA GLY A 88 -13.17 17.55 40.55
C GLY A 88 -12.74 16.56 41.63
N GLY A 89 -11.53 16.75 42.15
CA GLY A 89 -11.07 16.05 43.34
C GLY A 89 -9.56 15.87 43.41
N ASN A 90 -8.92 16.75 44.18
CA ASN A 90 -7.60 16.59 44.77
C ASN A 90 -7.45 15.24 45.53
N GLY A 91 -6.28 14.61 45.46
CA GLY A 91 -5.95 13.46 46.32
C GLY A 91 -4.75 12.67 45.84
N GLY A 92 -3.59 12.87 46.48
CA GLY A 92 -2.38 12.08 46.29
C GLY A 92 -2.48 10.66 46.87
N GLY A 93 -1.47 9.84 46.59
CA GLY A 93 -1.28 8.54 47.25
C GLY A 93 -0.57 7.54 46.35
N GLY A 94 0.64 7.14 46.74
CA GLY A 94 1.43 6.10 46.10
C GLY A 94 0.78 4.71 46.17
N GLY A 95 1.26 3.82 45.32
CA GLY A 95 0.82 2.42 45.29
C GLY A 95 1.52 1.62 44.20
N GLN A 96 2.69 1.09 44.53
CA GLN A 96 3.25 -0.10 43.89
C GLN A 96 2.32 -1.29 44.12
N GLY A 97 2.09 -2.09 43.08
CA GLY A 97 1.62 -3.46 43.28
C GLY A 97 0.73 -4.01 42.18
N GLY A 98 1.06 -5.22 41.75
CA GLY A 98 0.06 -6.21 41.34
C GLY A 98 -0.11 -6.39 39.85
N GLY A 99 0.67 -7.30 39.28
CA GLY A 99 0.49 -7.79 37.93
C GLY A 99 -0.77 -8.66 37.83
N GLN A 100 -1.62 -8.32 36.87
CA GLN A 100 -2.45 -9.27 36.14
C GLN A 100 -2.87 -8.59 34.83
N ARG A 101 -1.93 -8.51 33.90
CA ARG A 101 -2.25 -8.24 32.50
C ARG A 101 -2.43 -9.58 31.81
N GLY A 102 -3.67 -9.82 31.38
CA GLY A 102 -4.11 -11.02 30.73
C GLY A 102 -3.17 -11.48 29.63
N GLN A 103 -2.96 -12.79 29.61
CA GLN A 103 -2.51 -13.54 28.44
C GLN A 103 -3.52 -13.32 27.32
N GLY A 104 -3.25 -12.29 26.52
CA GLY A 104 -3.88 -12.02 25.24
C GLY A 104 -2.81 -11.57 24.26
N GLY A 105 -1.65 -12.23 24.30
CA GLY A 105 -0.58 -12.07 23.34
C GLY A 105 -0.97 -12.72 22.02
N GLY A 106 -1.97 -12.15 21.33
CA GLY A 106 -2.21 -12.49 19.93
C GLY A 106 -0.92 -12.19 19.18
N GLN A 107 -0.34 -13.23 18.57
CA GLN A 107 0.80 -13.17 17.65
C GLN A 107 0.67 -11.94 16.73
N ARG A 108 1.29 -10.83 17.12
CA ARG A 108 1.52 -9.67 16.27
C ARG A 108 2.95 -9.78 15.78
N GLY A 109 3.15 -10.54 14.71
CA GLY A 109 4.48 -10.80 14.20
C GLY A 109 4.55 -11.96 13.22
N GLN A 110 3.69 -11.95 12.21
CA GLN A 110 3.98 -12.67 10.97
C GLN A 110 3.40 -11.83 9.84
N GLY A 111 4.26 -11.35 8.94
CA GLY A 111 3.84 -10.89 7.63
C GLY A 111 3.28 -12.09 6.90
N GLY A 112 2.03 -12.45 7.23
CA GLY A 112 1.34 -13.59 6.69
C GLY A 112 1.19 -13.38 5.20
N GLN A 113 1.73 -14.32 4.43
CA GLN A 113 1.41 -14.44 3.01
C GLN A 113 -0.12 -14.42 2.89
N MET A 114 -0.64 -13.63 1.96
CA MET A 114 -2.07 -13.57 1.70
C MET A 114 -2.55 -15.00 1.39
N THR A 115 -3.45 -15.54 2.21
CA THR A 115 -3.97 -16.88 2.01
C THR A 115 -4.79 -16.94 0.71
N GLU A 116 -4.92 -18.12 0.11
CA GLU A 116 -5.74 -18.31 -1.09
C GLU A 116 -7.19 -17.87 -0.86
N GLU A 117 -7.75 -18.19 0.31
CA GLU A 117 -9.08 -17.73 0.73
C GLU A 117 -9.18 -16.20 0.78
N MET A 118 -8.16 -15.53 1.30
CA MET A 118 -8.11 -14.06 1.37
C MET A 118 -7.99 -13.45 -0.03
N MET A 119 -7.19 -14.03 -0.93
CA MET A 119 -7.10 -13.61 -2.33
C MET A 119 -8.46 -13.75 -3.02
N LYS A 120 -9.13 -14.89 -2.84
CA LYS A 120 -10.45 -15.15 -3.42
C LYS A 120 -11.49 -14.17 -2.91
N ALA A 121 -11.55 -13.95 -1.59
CA ALA A 121 -12.47 -12.99 -0.99
C ALA A 121 -12.22 -11.55 -1.48
N MET A 122 -10.97 -11.17 -1.71
CA MET A 122 -10.64 -9.86 -2.30
C MET A 122 -11.07 -9.76 -3.76
N ALA A 123 -10.87 -10.81 -4.56
CA ALA A 123 -11.31 -10.84 -5.96
C ALA A 123 -12.84 -10.74 -6.07
N GLU A 124 -13.58 -11.51 -5.27
CA GLU A 124 -15.05 -11.44 -5.21
C GLU A 124 -15.54 -10.06 -4.77
N ARG A 125 -14.88 -9.45 -3.77
CA ARG A 125 -15.20 -8.09 -3.33
C ARG A 125 -14.95 -7.06 -4.44
N ARG A 126 -13.84 -7.17 -5.16
CA ARG A 126 -13.52 -6.28 -6.29
C ARG A 126 -14.54 -6.46 -7.41
N GLU A 127 -14.91 -7.69 -7.75
CA GLU A 127 -15.95 -7.96 -8.76
C GLU A 127 -17.29 -7.33 -8.37
N LYS A 128 -17.73 -7.51 -7.12
CA LYS A 128 -18.92 -6.85 -6.59
C LYS A 128 -18.81 -5.32 -6.68
N THR A 129 -17.67 -4.77 -6.28
CA THR A 129 -17.42 -3.33 -6.33
C THR A 129 -17.56 -2.79 -7.75
N ARG A 130 -16.98 -3.48 -8.73
CA ARG A 130 -17.09 -3.09 -10.15
C ARG A 130 -18.54 -3.16 -10.65
N LYS A 131 -19.31 -4.18 -10.26
CA LYS A 131 -20.74 -4.27 -10.61
C LYS A 131 -21.52 -3.10 -10.04
N ASP A 132 -21.36 -2.81 -8.76
CA ASP A 132 -22.04 -1.68 -8.11
C ASP A 132 -21.64 -0.33 -8.75
N LEU A 133 -20.36 -0.17 -9.13
CA LEU A 133 -19.88 1.04 -9.80
C LEU A 133 -20.48 1.22 -11.20
N LEU A 134 -20.77 0.14 -11.94
CA LEU A 134 -21.41 0.22 -13.25
C LEU A 134 -22.87 0.72 -13.20
N GLU A 135 -23.50 0.70 -12.02
CA GLU A 135 -24.80 1.35 -11.81
C GLU A 135 -24.69 2.88 -11.68
N ILE A 136 -23.46 3.39 -11.51
CA ILE A 136 -23.17 4.81 -11.23
C ILE A 136 -22.40 5.45 -12.39
N ILE A 137 -21.36 4.78 -12.88
CA ILE A 137 -20.49 5.21 -13.98
C ILE A 137 -20.63 4.25 -15.17
N SER A 138 -20.38 4.75 -16.38
CA SER A 138 -20.46 3.92 -17.59
C SER A 138 -19.30 2.93 -17.70
N ASP A 139 -19.44 1.91 -18.54
CA ASP A 139 -18.35 0.98 -18.89
C ASP A 139 -17.11 1.71 -19.43
N ALA A 140 -17.30 2.76 -20.22
CA ALA A 140 -16.21 3.58 -20.76
C ALA A 140 -15.45 4.31 -19.64
N GLN A 141 -16.17 4.83 -18.64
CA GLN A 141 -15.55 5.48 -17.47
C GLN A 141 -14.82 4.46 -16.60
N LEU A 142 -15.41 3.28 -16.35
CA LEU A 142 -14.74 2.23 -15.57
C LEU A 142 -13.49 1.71 -16.29
N LYS A 143 -13.54 1.51 -17.61
CA LYS A 143 -12.36 1.17 -18.41
C LYS A 143 -11.28 2.25 -18.29
N ARG A 144 -11.67 3.53 -18.30
CA ARG A 144 -10.72 4.64 -18.14
C ARG A 144 -10.08 4.66 -16.76
N VAL A 145 -10.80 4.26 -15.71
CA VAL A 145 -10.21 4.03 -14.37
C VAL A 145 -9.11 2.97 -14.42
N ASP A 146 -9.34 1.87 -15.14
CA ASP A 146 -8.33 0.81 -15.30
C ASP A 146 -7.10 1.32 -16.07
N GLU A 147 -7.29 2.09 -17.14
CA GLU A 147 -6.20 2.73 -17.89
C GLU A 147 -5.35 3.66 -17.01
N ILE A 148 -5.99 4.52 -16.22
CA ILE A 148 -5.32 5.44 -15.29
C ILE A 148 -4.54 4.65 -14.24
N HIS A 149 -5.14 3.60 -13.68
CA HIS A 149 -4.48 2.72 -12.72
C HIS A 149 -3.19 2.12 -13.29
N LEU A 150 -3.25 1.58 -14.51
CA LEU A 150 -2.08 1.02 -15.20
C LEU A 150 -0.99 2.07 -15.47
N GLN A 151 -1.37 3.31 -15.75
CA GLN A 151 -0.41 4.41 -15.95
C GLN A 151 0.29 4.79 -14.65
N LEU A 152 -0.46 4.89 -13.55
CA LEU A 152 0.06 5.24 -12.24
C LEU A 152 0.97 4.14 -11.67
N GLN A 153 0.62 2.87 -11.88
CA GLN A 153 1.46 1.74 -11.49
C GLN A 153 2.73 1.60 -12.35
N GLY A 154 2.63 1.88 -13.65
CA GLY A 154 3.70 1.59 -14.61
C GLY A 154 4.05 0.09 -14.60
N ASN A 155 5.35 -0.25 -14.53
CA ASN A 155 5.78 -1.66 -14.54
C ASN A 155 5.33 -2.46 -13.31
N MET A 156 4.93 -1.80 -12.21
CA MET A 156 4.35 -2.51 -11.05
C MET A 156 3.04 -3.22 -11.41
N ALA A 157 2.32 -2.75 -12.44
CA ALA A 157 1.08 -3.36 -12.92
C ALA A 157 1.27 -4.82 -13.36
N ILE A 158 2.49 -5.22 -13.76
CA ILE A 158 2.81 -6.59 -14.17
C ILE A 158 2.63 -7.59 -13.01
N MET A 159 2.58 -7.12 -11.76
CA MET A 159 2.32 -7.96 -10.59
C MET A 159 0.83 -8.33 -10.45
N GLU A 160 -0.06 -7.70 -11.22
CA GLU A 160 -1.50 -7.95 -11.13
C GLU A 160 -1.91 -9.16 -11.98
N PRO A 161 -2.68 -10.11 -11.43
CA PRO A 161 -3.04 -11.33 -12.15
C PRO A 161 -3.72 -11.09 -13.49
N ASP A 162 -4.60 -10.08 -13.57
CA ASP A 162 -5.33 -9.76 -14.81
C ASP A 162 -4.38 -9.18 -15.88
N VAL A 163 -3.39 -8.39 -15.48
CA VAL A 163 -2.36 -7.86 -16.37
C VAL A 163 -1.43 -8.99 -16.83
N GLN A 164 -1.03 -9.89 -15.94
CA GLN A 164 -0.21 -11.07 -16.31
C GLN A 164 -0.91 -11.93 -17.37
N LYS A 165 -2.20 -12.22 -17.16
CA LYS A 165 -3.03 -12.95 -18.12
C LYS A 165 -3.15 -12.19 -19.43
N ALA A 166 -3.43 -10.89 -19.38
CA ALA A 166 -3.54 -10.06 -20.57
C ALA A 166 -2.22 -10.00 -21.36
N LEU A 167 -1.07 -9.93 -20.70
CA LEU A 167 0.25 -9.95 -21.34
C LEU A 167 0.69 -11.34 -21.78
N GLY A 168 0.02 -12.40 -21.33
CA GLY A 168 0.38 -13.78 -21.63
C GLY A 168 1.77 -14.13 -21.10
N LEU A 169 2.06 -13.76 -19.85
CA LEU A 169 3.37 -14.05 -19.25
C LEU A 169 3.60 -15.57 -19.15
N SER A 170 4.82 -16.01 -19.42
CA SER A 170 5.20 -17.41 -19.25
C SER A 170 5.35 -17.78 -17.77
N SER A 171 5.45 -19.09 -17.49
CA SER A 171 5.82 -19.60 -16.16
C SER A 171 7.11 -18.96 -15.66
N ASP A 172 8.14 -18.95 -16.51
CA ASP A 172 9.47 -18.42 -16.15
C ASP A 172 9.43 -16.92 -15.82
N GLN A 173 8.62 -16.14 -16.53
CA GLN A 173 8.43 -14.72 -16.24
C GLN A 173 7.68 -14.52 -14.92
N THR A 174 6.63 -15.31 -14.69
CA THR A 174 5.84 -15.29 -13.45
C THR A 174 6.71 -15.67 -12.25
N ASP A 175 7.58 -16.66 -12.39
CA ASP A 175 8.49 -17.08 -11.33
C ASP A 175 9.57 -16.03 -11.02
N LYS A 176 10.10 -15.34 -12.05
CA LYS A 176 10.98 -14.17 -11.85
C LYS A 176 10.29 -13.04 -11.09
N ILE A 177 9.02 -12.77 -11.38
CA ILE A 177 8.23 -11.77 -10.64
C ILE A 177 8.10 -12.16 -9.16
N LYS A 178 7.77 -13.43 -8.87
CA LYS A 178 7.67 -13.93 -7.49
C LYS A 178 9.00 -13.90 -6.73
N ASP A 179 10.10 -14.22 -7.40
CA ASP A 179 11.44 -14.12 -6.83
C ASP A 179 11.79 -12.66 -6.48
N LEU A 180 11.50 -11.72 -7.40
CA LEU A 180 11.67 -10.29 -7.12
C LEU A 180 10.81 -9.82 -5.94
N GLN A 181 9.55 -10.25 -5.85
CA GLN A 181 8.67 -9.96 -4.70
C GLN A 181 9.26 -10.47 -3.39
N THR A 182 9.79 -11.69 -3.39
CA THR A 182 10.40 -12.31 -2.21
C THR A 182 11.62 -11.51 -1.74
N LYS A 183 12.52 -11.19 -2.67
CA LYS A 183 13.72 -10.38 -2.41
C LYS A 183 13.38 -8.97 -1.91
N GLN A 184 12.38 -8.33 -2.51
CA GLN A 184 11.90 -7.02 -2.04
C GLN A 184 11.35 -7.12 -0.62
N GLY A 185 10.60 -8.17 -0.30
CA GLY A 185 10.08 -8.43 1.04
C GLY A 185 11.18 -8.67 2.08
N GLU A 186 12.27 -9.34 1.71
CA GLU A 186 13.46 -9.52 2.55
C GLU A 186 14.22 -8.21 2.77
N ALA A 187 14.46 -7.45 1.70
CA ALA A 187 15.13 -6.15 1.76
C ALA A 187 14.35 -5.17 2.64
N ASN A 188 13.02 -5.12 2.50
CA ASN A 188 12.17 -4.28 3.33
C ASN A 188 12.17 -4.73 4.80
N ARG A 189 12.15 -6.04 5.08
CA ARG A 189 12.28 -6.56 6.45
C ARG A 189 13.60 -6.16 7.10
N ALA A 190 14.71 -6.28 6.37
CA ALA A 190 16.02 -5.85 6.84
C ALA A 190 16.06 -4.34 7.11
N LEU A 191 15.47 -3.53 6.22
CA LEU A 191 15.37 -2.08 6.42
C LEU A 191 14.59 -1.72 7.69
N PHE A 192 13.46 -2.39 7.95
CA PHE A 192 12.69 -2.20 9.18
C PHE A 192 13.46 -2.61 10.43
N GLN A 193 14.25 -3.69 10.36
CA GLN A 193 15.13 -4.09 11.47
C GLN A 193 16.15 -3.00 11.78
N LYS A 194 16.84 -2.48 10.77
CA LYS A 194 17.81 -1.38 10.95
C LYS A 194 17.20 -0.14 11.61
N VAL A 195 15.96 0.21 11.28
CA VAL A 195 15.28 1.35 11.93
C VAL A 195 14.91 1.03 13.36
N ARG A 196 14.43 -0.20 13.63
CA ARG A 196 14.14 -0.65 14.99
C ARG A 196 15.38 -0.62 15.87
N ASP A 197 16.51 -0.99 15.31
CA ASP A 197 17.81 -1.02 15.97
C ASP A 197 18.49 0.37 15.99
N GLN A 198 17.79 1.41 15.50
CA GLN A 198 18.24 2.80 15.43
C GLN A 198 19.52 3.01 14.60
N GLU A 199 19.83 2.08 13.69
CA GLU A 199 20.98 2.17 12.78
C GLU A 199 20.77 3.18 11.64
N ILE A 200 19.51 3.47 11.28
CA ILE A 200 19.15 4.48 10.27
C ILE A 200 17.94 5.31 10.73
N SER A 201 17.83 6.54 10.23
CA SER A 201 16.72 7.45 10.56
C SER A 201 15.42 7.07 9.83
N ARG A 202 14.30 7.72 10.22
CA ARG A 202 13.02 7.54 9.52
C ARG A 202 13.03 8.18 8.13
N GLU A 203 13.77 9.27 7.99
CA GLU A 203 13.99 9.98 6.74
C GLU A 203 14.78 9.09 5.76
N ASP A 204 15.85 8.45 6.24
CA ASP A 204 16.65 7.51 5.44
C ASP A 204 15.82 6.27 5.05
N MET A 205 14.93 5.82 5.94
CA MET A 205 13.99 4.74 5.62
C MET A 205 13.09 5.12 4.43
N GLN A 206 12.53 6.35 4.41
CA GLN A 206 11.70 6.80 3.30
C GLN A 206 12.48 6.82 1.98
N ALA A 207 13.69 7.36 1.99
CA ALA A 207 14.57 7.38 0.81
C ALA A 207 14.92 5.95 0.34
N ALA A 208 15.19 5.04 1.26
CA ALA A 208 15.46 3.64 0.96
C ALA A 208 14.23 2.92 0.37
N PHE A 209 13.02 3.17 0.89
CA PHE A 209 11.79 2.64 0.30
C PHE A 209 11.55 3.14 -1.11
N GLN A 210 11.75 4.43 -1.36
CA GLN A 210 11.64 5.00 -2.70
C GLN A 210 12.61 4.32 -3.66
N LYS A 211 13.88 4.20 -3.26
CA LYS A 211 14.91 3.52 -4.07
C LYS A 211 14.58 2.05 -4.33
N ASN A 212 14.09 1.32 -3.33
CA ASN A 212 13.66 -0.06 -3.48
C ASN A 212 12.48 -0.18 -4.46
N ASN A 213 11.53 0.76 -4.42
CA ASN A 213 10.40 0.80 -5.33
C ASN A 213 10.82 1.09 -6.78
N ASP A 214 11.69 2.08 -6.99
CA ASP A 214 12.21 2.42 -8.32
C ASP A 214 13.02 1.27 -8.93
N THR A 215 13.83 0.60 -8.09
CA THR A 215 14.58 -0.60 -8.49
C THR A 215 13.61 -1.72 -8.89
N MET A 216 12.57 -1.98 -8.09
CA MET A 216 11.55 -2.99 -8.41
C MET A 216 10.86 -2.68 -9.74
N LYS A 217 10.42 -1.43 -9.95
CA LYS A 217 9.78 -0.98 -11.19
C LYS A 217 10.69 -1.18 -12.40
N SER A 218 11.98 -0.89 -12.27
CA SER A 218 12.97 -1.13 -13.32
C SER A 218 13.14 -2.62 -13.63
N GLU A 219 13.35 -3.45 -12.61
CA GLU A 219 13.58 -4.90 -12.79
C GLU A 219 12.35 -5.63 -13.36
N LEU A 220 11.14 -5.25 -12.94
CA LEU A 220 9.90 -5.77 -13.52
C LEU A 220 9.80 -5.48 -15.02
N GLY A 221 10.19 -4.27 -15.45
CA GLY A 221 10.18 -3.91 -16.87
C GLY A 221 11.10 -4.77 -17.72
N LYS A 222 12.25 -5.21 -17.15
CA LYS A 222 13.24 -6.06 -17.85
C LYS A 222 12.78 -7.50 -18.04
N ILE A 223 11.72 -7.94 -17.34
CA ILE A 223 11.17 -9.30 -17.49
C ILE A 223 10.34 -9.42 -18.77
N LEU A 224 9.74 -8.32 -19.23
CA LEU A 224 8.88 -8.33 -20.42
C LEU A 224 9.68 -8.45 -21.71
N THR A 225 9.10 -9.12 -22.71
CA THR A 225 9.54 -8.99 -24.10
C THR A 225 9.16 -7.62 -24.66
N SER A 226 9.74 -7.26 -25.81
CA SER A 226 9.35 -6.03 -26.54
C SER A 226 7.85 -5.96 -26.81
N ASP A 227 7.25 -7.08 -27.20
CA ASP A 227 5.85 -7.16 -27.59
C ASP A 227 4.93 -7.05 -26.37
N GLN A 228 5.32 -7.65 -25.24
CA GLN A 228 4.60 -7.51 -23.97
C GLN A 228 4.69 -6.08 -23.44
N ALA A 229 5.87 -5.43 -23.53
CA ALA A 229 6.02 -4.04 -23.14
C ALA A 229 5.17 -3.10 -24.01
N ALA A 230 5.13 -3.35 -25.32
CA ALA A 230 4.26 -2.61 -26.24
C ALA A 230 2.77 -2.83 -25.91
N LYS A 231 2.37 -4.07 -25.59
CA LYS A 231 1.01 -4.41 -25.18
C LYS A 231 0.62 -3.73 -23.87
N LEU A 232 1.50 -3.71 -22.87
CA LEU A 232 1.27 -3.00 -21.62
C LEU A 232 1.05 -1.49 -21.88
N LYS A 233 1.87 -0.88 -22.73
CA LYS A 233 1.70 0.53 -23.13
C LYS A 233 0.38 0.78 -23.86
N ALA A 234 -0.08 -0.15 -24.70
CA ALA A 234 -1.37 -0.04 -25.36
C ALA A 234 -2.54 -0.13 -24.37
N MET A 235 -2.43 -1.01 -23.35
CA MET A 235 -3.44 -1.15 -22.30
C MET A 235 -3.58 0.10 -21.41
N GLN A 236 -2.54 0.93 -21.33
CA GLN A 236 -2.56 2.19 -20.57
C GLN A 236 -3.43 3.27 -21.21
N GLY A 237 -3.83 3.14 -22.49
CA GLY A 237 -4.72 4.07 -23.15
C GLY A 237 -4.14 5.49 -23.29
N LYS A 238 -5.01 6.51 -23.23
CA LYS A 238 -4.61 7.91 -23.39
C LYS A 238 -3.80 8.41 -22.18
N PRO A 239 -2.76 9.24 -22.35
CA PRO A 239 -2.01 9.79 -21.22
C PRO A 239 -2.92 10.45 -20.17
N PHE A 240 -2.64 10.20 -18.91
CA PHE A 240 -3.25 10.84 -17.74
C PHE A 240 -2.21 11.70 -17.03
N THR A 241 -2.60 12.91 -16.63
CA THR A 241 -1.75 13.82 -15.85
C THR A 241 -2.35 13.93 -14.46
N ALA A 242 -1.60 13.52 -13.45
CA ALA A 242 -2.00 13.69 -12.05
C ALA A 242 -1.87 15.16 -11.64
N ASP A 243 -2.81 15.66 -10.83
CA ASP A 243 -2.65 16.96 -10.16
C ASP A 243 -1.46 16.84 -9.17
N GLU A 244 -0.72 17.94 -8.92
CA GLU A 244 0.47 17.95 -8.04
C GLU A 244 0.15 17.44 -6.61
N ASP A 245 -1.10 17.58 -6.17
CA ASP A 245 -1.61 17.10 -4.88
C ASP A 245 -2.03 15.62 -4.88
N GLY A 246 -2.06 14.95 -6.05
CA GLY A 246 -2.56 13.58 -6.25
C GLY A 246 -1.56 12.47 -5.92
N GLY A 247 -0.52 12.78 -5.13
CA GLY A 247 0.62 11.92 -4.86
C GLY A 247 0.29 10.58 -4.21
N ILE A 248 0.91 9.52 -4.72
CA ILE A 248 1.03 8.18 -4.09
C ILE A 248 2.12 8.22 -3.01
#